data_AF-A0A8J6BPT4-F1
#
_entry.id   AF-A0A8J6BPT4-F1
#
_cell.length_a   1.000
_cell.length_b   1.000
_cell.length_c   1.000
_cell.angle_alpha   90.00
_cell.angle_beta   90.00
_cell.angle_gamma   90.00
#
_symmetry.space_group_name_H-M   'P 1'
#
loop_
_entity.id
_entity.type
_entity.pdbx_description
1 polymer ?
#
loop_
_entity_poly.entity_id
_entity_poly.type
_entity_poly.pdbx_seq_one_letter_code
_entity_poly.pdbx_strand_id
1 'polypeptide(L)'
;MSSSSSSSWRPAVAAEVILSCKANALRSETRGMLEEKEKTSSGPRRRWLVDVAQWRPSPAQFQAAATLLPPHDRRAIARFVREDDRKRALVSRLLQYSLIHHALGIPLHQIRINRTLEGKPYLQNKNASFPSFNFNTSHQGDYVGIASEPMCLVGLDIVCISNPQRETALEFISSFTSYLTDHEWNCIVSSGTPDEMLNEFCRYWCLKEAFVKAIGAGVGFGLQRLEFHHVNWTNISLCIDGEEARKWRFWLFKLDAMHLVFMSHLYRLRSIKCGYYHSSFVLVTCYLLTIINNIAGFHCKRSS
;
A
#
# COMPACT_ATOMS: atom_id res chain seq x y z
N MET A 1 -41.77 -6.46 25.44
CA MET A 1 -40.63 -5.62 25.86
C MET A 1 -39.38 -6.49 25.82
N SER A 2 -38.59 -6.38 24.75
CA SER A 2 -37.24 -6.97 24.68
C SER A 2 -36.38 -6.02 23.85
N SER A 3 -35.70 -5.11 24.55
CA SER A 3 -34.75 -4.18 23.99
C SER A 3 -33.52 -4.93 23.49
N SER A 4 -33.36 -5.02 22.17
CA SER A 4 -32.11 -5.39 21.53
C SER A 4 -31.09 -4.28 21.78
N SER A 5 -30.12 -4.55 22.65
CA SER A 5 -28.98 -3.67 22.89
C SER A 5 -28.13 -3.60 21.63
N SER A 6 -28.30 -2.52 20.86
CA SER A 6 -27.37 -2.12 19.81
C SER A 6 -26.03 -1.86 20.47
N SER A 7 -25.02 -2.68 20.16
CA SER A 7 -23.66 -2.47 20.61
C SER A 7 -23.13 -1.20 19.95
N SER A 8 -23.28 -0.07 20.64
CA SER A 8 -22.75 1.22 20.21
C SER A 8 -21.25 1.05 19.98
N TRP A 9 -20.83 1.13 18.73
CA TRP A 9 -19.44 1.24 18.39
C TRP A 9 -18.84 2.43 19.17
N ARG A 10 -17.72 2.24 19.89
CA ARG A 10 -17.13 3.25 20.80
C ARG A 10 -15.90 3.90 20.17
N PRO A 11 -16.05 4.93 19.32
CA PRO A 11 -14.95 5.55 18.58
C PRO A 11 -13.97 6.39 19.41
N ALA A 12 -14.28 6.69 20.68
CA ALA A 12 -13.42 7.49 21.54
C ALA A 12 -12.06 6.81 21.83
N VAL A 13 -12.03 5.49 22.03
CA VAL A 13 -10.79 4.74 22.34
C VAL A 13 -9.90 4.58 21.10
N ALA A 14 -10.51 4.42 19.92
CA ALA A 14 -9.77 4.35 18.65
C ALA A 14 -9.13 5.70 18.28
N ALA A 15 -9.81 6.81 18.58
CA ALA A 15 -9.32 8.15 18.31
C ALA A 15 -8.12 8.52 19.21
N GLU A 16 -8.18 8.25 20.51
CA GLU A 16 -7.13 8.59 21.46
C GLU A 16 -5.81 7.85 21.18
N VAL A 17 -5.90 6.61 20.72
CA VAL A 17 -4.72 5.77 20.49
C VAL A 17 -4.02 6.11 19.16
N ILE A 18 -4.76 6.56 18.14
CA ILE A 18 -4.19 7.05 16.88
C ILE A 18 -3.70 8.51 17.04
N LEU A 19 -4.30 9.33 17.91
CA LEU A 19 -3.88 10.72 18.16
C LEU A 19 -2.50 10.84 18.85
N SER A 20 -2.03 9.81 19.55
CA SER A 20 -0.69 9.74 20.16
C SER A 20 0.48 9.79 19.15
N CYS A 21 0.18 9.76 17.84
CA CYS A 21 1.14 9.87 16.71
C CYS A 21 2.06 11.07 16.78
N LYS A 22 1.61 12.16 17.40
CA LYS A 22 2.34 13.43 17.35
C LYS A 22 3.49 13.54 18.34
N ALA A 23 3.52 12.75 19.42
CA ALA A 23 4.36 13.09 20.58
C ALA A 23 5.70 12.33 20.65
N ASN A 24 5.78 11.07 20.22
CA ASN A 24 6.91 10.19 20.56
C ASN A 24 7.81 9.75 19.37
N ALA A 25 7.55 10.23 18.16
CA ALA A 25 8.39 9.95 16.97
C ALA A 25 9.81 10.58 17.04
N LEU A 26 10.23 11.10 18.20
CA LEU A 26 11.46 11.88 18.37
C LEU A 26 12.54 11.18 19.20
N ARG A 27 12.35 9.94 19.69
CA ARG A 27 13.39 9.23 20.44
C ARG A 27 13.29 7.71 20.30
N SER A 28 14.00 7.11 19.35
CA SER A 28 14.95 6.00 19.61
C SER A 28 15.50 5.39 18.32
N GLU A 29 16.73 5.78 17.98
CA GLU A 29 17.84 4.96 17.46
C GLU A 29 17.52 3.70 16.65
N THR A 30 17.53 3.86 15.31
CA THR A 30 18.19 2.88 14.43
C THR A 30 18.89 3.64 13.32
N ARG A 31 20.22 3.52 13.32
CA ARG A 31 21.19 4.26 12.53
C ARG A 31 21.21 3.75 11.09
N GLY A 32 20.94 4.64 10.12
CA GLY A 32 21.61 4.58 8.81
C GLY A 32 20.77 4.39 7.54
N MET A 33 19.54 4.90 7.44
CA MET A 33 18.97 5.38 6.18
C MET A 33 17.57 5.98 6.44
N LEU A 34 17.33 7.18 5.88
CA LEU A 34 16.05 7.92 5.89
C LEU A 34 15.70 8.68 7.19
N GLU A 35 16.58 9.59 7.62
CA GLU A 35 16.17 10.76 8.40
C GLU A 35 16.39 12.02 7.57
N GLU A 36 15.33 12.54 6.96
CA GLU A 36 15.27 13.96 6.62
C GLU A 36 13.97 14.54 7.15
N LYS A 37 14.12 15.54 8.03
CA LYS A 37 13.03 16.25 8.69
C LYS A 37 12.17 16.97 7.65
N GLU A 38 11.01 16.40 7.33
CA GLU A 38 9.98 17.12 6.57
C GLU A 38 9.40 18.22 7.48
N LYS A 39 9.93 19.44 7.34
CA LYS A 39 9.39 20.65 7.98
C LYS A 39 7.92 20.79 7.58
N THR A 40 7.08 20.82 8.61
CA THR A 40 5.69 21.27 8.69
C THR A 40 5.22 22.20 7.54
N SER A 41 4.81 21.61 6.41
CA SER A 41 3.77 22.15 5.51
C SER A 41 3.12 21.05 4.62
N SER A 42 3.31 19.77 4.95
CA SER A 42 2.97 18.66 4.07
C SER A 42 1.45 18.48 3.97
N GLY A 43 0.87 18.76 2.80
CA GLY A 43 -0.52 18.43 2.46
C GLY A 43 -0.85 16.93 2.62
N PRO A 44 -1.97 16.41 2.11
CA PRO A 44 -2.47 15.06 2.41
C PRO A 44 -1.70 13.93 1.70
N ARG A 45 -0.51 14.21 1.17
CA ARG A 45 0.41 13.21 0.60
C ARG A 45 1.03 12.39 1.74
N ARG A 46 0.88 11.07 1.70
CA ARG A 46 1.49 10.14 2.65
C ARG A 46 2.03 8.92 1.93
N ARG A 47 3.12 8.34 2.43
CA ARG A 47 3.76 7.12 1.95
C ARG A 47 4.18 6.29 3.15
N TRP A 48 3.43 5.25 3.45
CA TRP A 48 3.65 4.44 4.65
C TRP A 48 3.87 2.99 4.29
N LEU A 49 4.81 2.36 4.98
CA LEU A 49 5.08 0.94 4.93
C LEU A 49 5.09 0.36 6.34
N VAL A 50 4.58 -0.86 6.48
CA VAL A 50 4.60 -1.65 7.70
C VAL A 50 5.18 -3.01 7.37
N ASP A 51 6.27 -3.34 8.04
CA ASP A 51 6.81 -4.70 8.13
C ASP A 51 5.97 -5.50 9.15
N VAL A 52 5.34 -6.57 8.69
CA VAL A 52 4.49 -7.45 9.48
C VAL A 52 5.16 -8.80 9.81
N ALA A 53 6.43 -9.00 9.45
CA ALA A 53 7.19 -10.23 9.72
C ALA A 53 7.26 -10.51 11.22
N GLN A 54 7.63 -9.49 11.98
CA GLN A 54 7.83 -9.58 13.43
C GLN A 54 6.54 -9.35 14.22
N TRP A 55 5.45 -8.97 13.55
CA TRP A 55 4.17 -8.83 14.23
C TRP A 55 3.50 -10.20 14.41
N ARG A 56 3.62 -10.73 15.63
CA ARG A 56 3.02 -11.98 16.07
C ARG A 56 1.99 -11.71 17.18
N PRO A 57 0.82 -11.14 16.85
CA PRO A 57 -0.17 -10.81 17.86
C PRO A 57 -0.78 -12.09 18.45
N SER A 58 -1.03 -12.08 19.77
CA SER A 58 -1.93 -13.06 20.39
C SER A 58 -3.35 -12.93 19.82
N PRO A 59 -4.21 -13.94 19.95
CA PRO A 59 -5.61 -13.84 19.51
C PRO A 59 -6.34 -12.62 20.10
N ALA A 60 -6.10 -12.31 21.38
CA ALA A 60 -6.67 -11.13 22.02
C ALA A 60 -6.13 -9.82 21.40
N GLN A 61 -4.83 -9.75 21.09
CA GLN A 61 -4.22 -8.60 20.41
C GLN A 61 -4.81 -8.37 19.02
N PHE A 62 -4.96 -9.45 18.24
CA PHE A 62 -5.55 -9.38 16.92
C PHE A 62 -7.02 -8.90 16.98
N GLN A 63 -7.82 -9.46 17.89
CA GLN A 63 -9.22 -9.07 18.04
C GLN A 63 -9.36 -7.62 18.50
N ALA A 64 -8.54 -7.18 19.46
CA ALA A 64 -8.53 -5.79 19.92
C ALA A 64 -8.23 -4.83 18.75
N ALA A 65 -7.21 -5.12 17.94
CA ALA A 65 -6.90 -4.34 16.73
C ALA A 65 -8.06 -4.35 15.71
N ALA A 66 -8.66 -5.52 15.48
CA ALA A 66 -9.80 -5.65 14.57
C ALA A 66 -11.00 -4.81 15.02
N THR A 67 -11.24 -4.66 16.33
CA THR A 67 -12.37 -3.86 16.86
C THR A 67 -12.31 -2.37 16.53
N LEU A 68 -11.14 -1.86 16.13
CA LEU A 68 -10.97 -0.50 15.61
C LEU A 68 -11.67 -0.29 14.25
N LEU A 69 -11.92 -1.39 13.53
CA LEU A 69 -12.55 -1.38 12.23
C LEU A 69 -14.07 -1.58 12.32
N PRO A 70 -14.85 -1.07 11.35
CA PRO A 70 -16.26 -1.36 11.28
C PRO A 70 -16.57 -2.87 11.19
N PRO A 71 -17.79 -3.30 11.59
CA PRO A 71 -18.19 -4.71 11.54
C PRO A 71 -18.00 -5.40 10.18
N HIS A 72 -18.21 -4.70 9.07
CA HIS A 72 -18.10 -5.29 7.73
C HIS A 72 -16.65 -5.63 7.37
N ASP A 73 -15.70 -4.76 7.70
CA ASP A 73 -14.26 -5.01 7.49
C ASP A 73 -13.76 -6.17 8.34
N ARG A 74 -14.18 -6.24 9.61
CA ARG A 74 -13.83 -7.35 10.51
C ARG A 74 -14.25 -8.70 9.95
N ARG A 75 -15.49 -8.79 9.42
CA ARG A 75 -15.99 -10.01 8.79
C ARG A 75 -15.21 -10.37 7.53
N ALA A 76 -14.85 -9.39 6.70
CA ALA A 76 -14.04 -9.64 5.51
C ALA A 76 -12.64 -10.18 5.86
N ILE A 77 -11.99 -9.60 6.87
CA ILE A 77 -10.68 -10.06 7.36
C ILE A 77 -10.75 -11.49 7.92
N ALA A 78 -11.82 -11.82 8.66
CA ALA A 78 -11.98 -13.15 9.26
C ALA A 78 -12.12 -14.29 8.22
N ARG A 79 -12.46 -13.97 6.96
CA ARG A 79 -12.63 -14.97 5.88
C ARG A 79 -11.33 -15.51 5.30
N PHE A 80 -10.20 -14.82 5.50
CA PHE A 80 -8.92 -15.33 5.03
C PHE A 80 -8.57 -16.64 5.75
N VAL A 81 -8.03 -17.62 5.05
CA VAL A 81 -7.68 -18.93 5.63
C VAL A 81 -6.34 -18.87 6.34
N ARG A 82 -5.32 -18.28 5.69
CA ARG A 82 -3.96 -18.19 6.23
C ARG A 82 -3.85 -17.01 7.21
N GLU A 83 -3.14 -17.24 8.31
CA GLU A 83 -2.95 -16.21 9.34
C GLU A 83 -2.19 -14.99 8.82
N ASP A 84 -1.18 -15.18 7.99
CA ASP A 84 -0.42 -14.07 7.41
C ASP A 84 -1.29 -13.20 6.48
N ASP A 85 -2.23 -13.79 5.74
CA ASP A 85 -3.18 -13.04 4.93
C ASP A 85 -4.16 -12.25 5.81
N ARG A 86 -4.64 -12.86 6.91
CA ARG A 86 -5.47 -12.14 7.91
C ARG A 86 -4.71 -10.95 8.50
N LYS A 87 -3.43 -11.13 8.86
CA LYS A 87 -2.57 -10.05 9.39
C LYS A 87 -2.42 -8.92 8.36
N ARG A 88 -2.03 -9.23 7.12
CA ARG A 88 -1.87 -8.24 6.05
C ARG A 88 -3.17 -7.50 5.76
N ALA A 89 -4.30 -8.21 5.71
CA ALA A 89 -5.60 -7.62 5.48
C ALA A 89 -6.01 -6.66 6.61
N LEU A 90 -5.78 -7.05 7.87
CA LEU A 90 -6.04 -6.20 9.04
C LEU A 90 -5.18 -4.93 9.01
N VAL A 91 -3.86 -5.08 8.84
CA VAL A 91 -2.92 -3.94 8.78
C VAL A 91 -3.24 -3.01 7.61
N SER A 92 -3.57 -3.56 6.43
CA SER A 92 -3.98 -2.78 5.26
C SER A 92 -5.21 -1.92 5.55
N ARG A 93 -6.22 -2.49 6.22
CA ARG A 93 -7.41 -1.72 6.62
C ARG A 93 -7.09 -0.65 7.66
N LEU A 94 -6.28 -0.96 8.65
CA LEU A 94 -5.89 0.00 9.68
C LEU A 94 -5.10 1.18 9.08
N LEU A 95 -4.18 0.89 8.16
CA LEU A 95 -3.42 1.90 7.41
C LEU A 95 -4.33 2.84 6.62
N GLN A 96 -5.34 2.31 5.93
CA GLN A 96 -6.28 3.14 5.18
C GLN A 96 -7.08 4.08 6.10
N TYR A 97 -7.56 3.62 7.27
CA TYR A 97 -8.32 4.46 8.21
C TYR A 97 -7.40 5.53 8.80
N SER A 98 -6.22 5.12 9.24
CA SER A 98 -5.21 6.00 9.82
C SER A 98 -4.76 7.07 8.82
N LEU A 99 -4.51 6.68 7.56
CA LEU A 99 -4.04 7.59 6.53
C LEU A 99 -5.06 8.67 6.26
N ILE A 100 -6.34 8.31 6.12
CA ILE A 100 -7.40 9.28 5.85
C ILE A 100 -7.59 10.21 7.05
N HIS A 101 -7.54 9.68 8.27
CA HIS A 101 -7.61 10.48 9.48
C HIS A 101 -6.47 11.51 9.55
N HIS A 102 -5.22 11.09 9.35
CA HIS A 102 -4.06 11.97 9.43
C HIS A 102 -3.90 12.91 8.23
N ALA A 103 -4.35 12.50 7.05
CA ALA A 103 -4.24 13.30 5.83
C ALA A 103 -5.34 14.36 5.74
N LEU A 104 -6.57 14.04 6.18
CA LEU A 104 -7.75 14.88 5.98
C LEU A 104 -8.41 15.38 7.27
N GLY A 105 -7.94 14.95 8.44
CA GLY A 105 -8.53 15.32 9.74
C GLY A 105 -9.91 14.70 10.00
N ILE A 106 -10.37 13.76 9.17
CA ILE A 106 -11.68 13.13 9.33
C ILE A 106 -11.64 12.17 10.53
N PRO A 107 -12.55 12.30 11.52
CA PRO A 107 -12.61 11.35 12.62
C PRO A 107 -12.84 9.92 12.11
N LEU A 108 -12.18 8.92 12.70
CA LEU A 108 -12.25 7.51 12.26
C LEU A 108 -13.68 7.02 12.05
N HIS A 109 -14.60 7.48 12.89
CA HIS A 109 -16.01 7.10 12.87
C HIS A 109 -16.84 7.66 11.73
N GLN A 110 -16.32 8.67 11.05
CA GLN A 110 -16.98 9.31 9.92
C GLN A 110 -16.38 8.83 8.60
N ILE A 111 -15.26 8.09 8.63
CA ILE A 111 -14.59 7.58 7.44
C ILE A 111 -15.42 6.45 6.82
N ARG A 112 -15.86 6.68 5.57
CA ARG A 112 -16.59 5.72 4.75
C ARG A 112 -15.75 5.38 3.53
N ILE A 113 -15.31 4.13 3.45
CA ILE A 113 -14.50 3.62 2.34
C ILE A 113 -15.32 2.60 1.60
N ASN A 114 -15.56 2.90 0.33
CA ASN A 114 -16.24 2.00 -0.60
C ASN A 114 -15.22 1.40 -1.56
N ARG A 115 -15.68 0.51 -2.44
CA ARG A 115 -14.87 -0.08 -3.51
C ARG A 115 -15.52 0.17 -4.86
N THR A 116 -14.71 0.36 -5.89
CA THR A 116 -15.18 0.35 -7.29
C THR A 116 -15.67 -1.04 -7.68
N LEU A 117 -16.25 -1.18 -8.86
CA LEU A 117 -16.69 -2.48 -9.40
C LEU A 117 -15.52 -3.49 -9.48
N GLU A 118 -14.33 -2.99 -9.79
CA GLU A 118 -13.07 -3.70 -9.90
C GLU A 118 -12.37 -3.89 -8.54
N GLY A 119 -13.00 -3.41 -7.46
CA GLY A 119 -12.54 -3.63 -6.09
C GLY A 119 -11.59 -2.57 -5.54
N LYS A 120 -11.22 -1.51 -6.29
CA LYS A 120 -10.32 -0.47 -5.79
C LYS A 120 -10.97 0.33 -4.66
N PRO A 121 -10.36 0.41 -3.45
CA PRO A 121 -10.91 1.19 -2.36
C PRO A 121 -10.84 2.70 -2.65
N TYR A 122 -11.87 3.44 -2.27
CA TYR A 122 -11.91 4.89 -2.36
C TYR A 122 -12.68 5.53 -1.19
N LEU A 123 -12.30 6.76 -0.83
CA LEU A 123 -12.98 7.53 0.20
C LEU A 123 -14.29 8.11 -0.37
N GLN A 124 -15.42 7.77 0.24
CA GLN A 124 -16.72 8.33 -0.13
C GLN A 124 -16.89 9.77 0.38
N ASN A 125 -16.26 10.11 1.50
CA ASN A 125 -16.30 11.45 2.06
C ASN A 125 -15.61 12.44 1.11
N LYS A 126 -16.38 13.41 0.58
CA LYS A 126 -15.79 14.51 -0.18
C LYS A 126 -15.09 15.47 0.78
N ASN A 127 -13.85 15.84 0.48
CA ASN A 127 -13.12 16.89 1.18
C ASN A 127 -12.99 18.10 0.23
N ALA A 128 -13.50 19.26 0.65
CA ALA A 128 -13.52 20.46 -0.20
C ALA A 128 -12.11 20.97 -0.55
N SER A 129 -11.15 20.83 0.36
CA SER A 129 -9.76 21.22 0.14
C SER A 129 -9.01 20.26 -0.79
N PHE A 130 -9.43 18.99 -0.85
CA PHE A 130 -8.77 17.94 -1.64
C PHE A 130 -9.79 17.07 -2.40
N PRO A 131 -10.48 17.62 -3.40
CA PRO A 131 -11.56 16.93 -4.11
C PRO A 131 -11.06 15.76 -4.96
N SER A 132 -9.75 15.71 -5.28
CA SER A 132 -9.11 14.62 -6.03
C SER A 132 -8.26 13.71 -5.14
N PHE A 133 -8.44 13.79 -3.81
CA PHE A 133 -7.74 12.92 -2.88
C PHE A 133 -8.02 11.46 -3.21
N ASN A 134 -6.95 10.68 -3.34
CA ASN A 134 -7.04 9.25 -3.56
C ASN A 134 -5.87 8.55 -2.86
N PHE A 135 -6.02 7.26 -2.65
CA PHE A 135 -5.00 6.42 -2.05
C PHE A 135 -4.99 5.05 -2.71
N ASN A 136 -3.89 4.33 -2.54
CA ASN A 136 -3.76 2.95 -2.97
C ASN A 136 -2.93 2.16 -1.97
N THR A 137 -3.27 0.89 -1.79
CA THR A 137 -2.60 -0.04 -0.88
C THR A 137 -2.13 -1.26 -1.64
N SER A 138 -0.97 -1.81 -1.26
CA SER A 138 -0.56 -3.15 -1.68
C SER A 138 0.14 -3.87 -0.54
N HIS A 139 0.20 -5.20 -0.63
CA HIS A 139 0.85 -6.05 0.34
C HIS A 139 1.31 -7.35 -0.29
N GLN A 140 2.54 -7.76 0.00
CA GLN A 140 3.07 -9.07 -0.38
C GLN A 140 4.24 -9.41 0.54
N GLY A 141 4.44 -10.70 0.80
CA GLY A 141 5.43 -11.17 1.75
C GLY A 141 5.22 -10.51 3.11
N ASP A 142 6.26 -9.82 3.58
CA ASP A 142 6.29 -9.24 4.91
C ASP A 142 5.84 -7.79 4.97
N TYR A 143 5.47 -7.17 3.85
CA TYR A 143 5.15 -5.75 3.82
C TYR A 143 3.69 -5.45 3.48
N VAL A 144 3.17 -4.41 4.13
CA VAL A 144 1.92 -3.73 3.77
C VAL A 144 2.22 -2.25 3.57
N GLY A 145 1.89 -1.72 2.39
CA GLY A 145 2.10 -0.33 2.05
C GLY A 145 0.82 0.41 1.71
N ILE A 146 0.86 1.73 1.90
CA ILE A 146 -0.17 2.66 1.45
C ILE A 146 0.44 3.98 0.96
N ALA A 147 -0.12 4.52 -0.11
CA ALA A 147 0.24 5.82 -0.66
C ALA A 147 -1.01 6.67 -0.90
N SER A 148 -0.92 7.99 -0.70
CA SER A 148 -1.99 8.94 -1.02
C SER A 148 -1.52 10.17 -1.77
N GLU A 149 -2.38 10.71 -2.62
CA GLU A 149 -2.12 11.93 -3.39
C GLU A 149 -3.33 12.86 -3.36
N PRO A 150 -3.13 14.19 -3.15
CA PRO A 150 -4.22 15.16 -3.21
C PRO A 150 -4.75 15.45 -4.63
N MET A 151 -3.91 15.31 -5.65
CA MET A 151 -4.16 15.91 -6.98
C MET A 151 -3.87 15.00 -8.17
N CYS A 152 -2.98 14.02 -8.05
CA CYS A 152 -2.69 13.02 -9.09
C CYS A 152 -3.24 11.66 -8.67
N LEU A 153 -3.49 10.77 -9.65
CA LEU A 153 -3.76 9.37 -9.29
C LEU A 153 -2.50 8.72 -8.74
N VAL A 154 -2.66 7.88 -7.72
CA VAL A 154 -1.60 7.04 -7.19
C VAL A 154 -1.97 5.57 -7.29
N GLY A 155 -1.01 4.77 -7.72
CA GLY A 155 -1.01 3.31 -7.59
C GLY A 155 0.26 2.85 -6.92
N LEU A 156 0.13 1.79 -6.15
CA LEU A 156 1.19 1.20 -5.35
C LEU A 156 1.15 -0.30 -5.57
N ASP A 157 2.28 -0.91 -5.86
CA ASP A 157 2.41 -2.35 -5.79
C ASP A 157 3.66 -2.77 -5.02
N ILE A 158 3.57 -3.92 -4.34
CA ILE A 158 4.65 -4.53 -3.58
C ILE A 158 4.76 -5.95 -4.06
N VAL A 159 5.96 -6.37 -4.49
CA VAL A 159 6.25 -7.75 -4.86
C VAL A 159 7.33 -8.32 -3.94
N CYS A 160 7.13 -9.57 -3.52
CA CYS A 160 8.14 -10.38 -2.85
C CYS A 160 8.65 -11.39 -3.88
N ILE A 161 9.93 -11.30 -4.21
CA ILE A 161 10.62 -12.18 -5.15
C ILE A 161 10.84 -13.49 -4.41
N SER A 162 10.34 -14.57 -4.97
CA SER A 162 10.48 -15.90 -4.37
C SER A 162 10.65 -16.92 -5.48
N ASN A 163 11.61 -17.82 -5.32
CA ASN A 163 11.91 -18.81 -6.34
C ASN A 163 10.72 -19.78 -6.52
N PRO A 164 10.35 -20.08 -7.78
CA PRO A 164 9.33 -21.09 -8.04
C PRO A 164 9.77 -22.45 -7.47
N GLN A 165 8.83 -23.16 -6.83
CA GLN A 165 9.15 -24.40 -6.09
C GLN A 165 9.15 -25.66 -6.96
N ARG A 166 8.46 -25.64 -8.10
CA ARG A 166 8.16 -26.84 -8.90
C ARG A 166 8.57 -26.72 -10.37
N GLU A 167 9.18 -25.61 -10.75
CA GLU A 167 9.52 -25.26 -12.13
C GLU A 167 10.73 -24.32 -12.12
N THR A 168 11.38 -24.19 -13.28
CA THR A 168 12.45 -23.23 -13.49
C THR A 168 11.91 -21.79 -13.56
N ALA A 169 12.79 -20.80 -13.36
CA ALA A 169 12.41 -19.40 -13.53
C ALA A 169 11.86 -19.13 -14.94
N LEU A 170 12.47 -19.70 -15.98
CA LEU A 170 12.01 -19.52 -17.36
C LEU A 170 10.62 -20.13 -17.59
N GLU A 171 10.36 -21.35 -17.10
CA GLU A 171 9.03 -21.98 -17.21
C GLU A 171 7.95 -21.15 -16.50
N PHE A 172 8.26 -20.71 -15.27
CA PHE A 172 7.38 -19.84 -14.51
C PHE A 172 7.06 -18.55 -15.27
N ILE A 173 8.07 -17.81 -15.73
CA ILE A 173 7.89 -16.54 -16.47
C ILE A 173 7.14 -16.79 -17.79
N SER A 174 7.40 -17.91 -18.47
CA SER A 174 6.74 -18.26 -19.74
C SER A 174 5.22 -18.34 -19.60
N SER A 175 4.70 -18.71 -18.43
CA SER A 175 3.27 -18.73 -18.15
C SER A 175 2.60 -17.34 -18.13
N PHE A 176 3.39 -16.27 -18.06
CA PHE A 176 2.93 -14.88 -18.03
C PHE A 176 3.20 -14.11 -19.34
N THR A 177 3.69 -14.78 -20.38
CA THR A 177 4.02 -14.17 -21.69
C THR A 177 2.89 -13.34 -22.28
N SER A 178 1.63 -13.75 -22.10
CA SER A 178 0.45 -13.01 -22.58
C SER A 178 0.21 -11.65 -21.89
N TYR A 179 0.92 -11.36 -20.80
CA TYR A 179 0.83 -10.09 -20.06
C TYR A 179 2.02 -9.14 -20.34
N LEU A 180 3.01 -9.61 -21.09
CA LEU A 180 4.24 -8.90 -21.42
C LEU A 180 4.22 -8.47 -22.89
N THR A 181 4.94 -7.40 -23.23
CA THR A 181 5.25 -7.11 -24.63
C THR A 181 6.51 -7.85 -25.06
N ASP A 182 6.71 -7.96 -26.38
CA ASP A 182 7.94 -8.57 -26.92
C ASP A 182 9.20 -7.86 -26.43
N HIS A 183 9.14 -6.53 -26.29
CA HIS A 183 10.25 -5.73 -25.74
C HIS A 183 10.58 -6.16 -24.30
N GLU A 184 9.58 -6.18 -23.43
CA GLU A 184 9.76 -6.51 -22.01
C GLU A 184 10.20 -7.97 -21.84
N TRP A 185 9.62 -8.89 -22.61
CA TRP A 185 10.05 -10.29 -22.64
C TRP A 185 11.53 -10.42 -23.00
N ASN A 186 11.96 -9.74 -24.07
CA ASN A 186 13.36 -9.75 -24.50
C ASN A 186 14.30 -9.18 -23.43
N CYS A 187 13.91 -8.11 -22.74
CA CYS A 187 14.66 -7.56 -21.61
C CYS A 187 14.77 -8.58 -20.47
N ILE A 188 13.69 -9.28 -20.13
CA ILE A 188 13.66 -10.30 -19.07
C ILE A 188 14.58 -11.46 -19.40
N VAL A 189 14.44 -12.08 -20.58
CA VAL A 189 15.24 -13.28 -20.92
C VAL A 189 16.71 -12.97 -21.19
N SER A 190 17.05 -11.72 -21.50
CA SER A 190 18.42 -11.27 -21.71
C SER A 190 19.10 -10.74 -20.44
N SER A 191 18.41 -10.74 -19.30
CA SER A 191 18.90 -10.13 -18.06
C SER A 191 20.02 -10.93 -17.35
N GLY A 192 20.25 -12.18 -17.75
CA GLY A 192 21.38 -13.00 -17.29
C GLY A 192 20.94 -14.35 -16.70
N THR A 193 21.32 -14.59 -15.46
CA THR A 193 21.02 -15.81 -14.71
C THR A 193 19.52 -16.01 -14.47
N PRO A 194 19.04 -17.23 -14.15
CA PRO A 194 17.64 -17.47 -13.81
C PRO A 194 17.09 -16.57 -12.69
N ASP A 195 17.91 -16.27 -11.69
CA ASP A 195 17.53 -15.35 -10.60
C ASP A 195 17.43 -13.90 -11.11
N GLU A 196 18.32 -13.46 -12.00
CA GLU A 196 18.23 -12.14 -12.64
C GLU A 196 16.99 -12.02 -13.52
N MET A 197 16.65 -13.07 -14.27
CA MET A 197 15.41 -13.15 -15.06
C MET A 197 14.17 -13.00 -14.18
N LEU A 198 14.11 -13.73 -13.07
CA LEU A 198 12.99 -13.65 -12.14
C LEU A 198 12.89 -12.26 -11.51
N ASN A 199 14.03 -11.69 -11.11
CA ASN A 199 14.09 -10.32 -10.59
C ASN A 199 13.56 -9.30 -11.60
N GLU A 200 13.96 -9.42 -12.86
CA GLU A 200 13.54 -8.50 -13.93
C GLU A 200 12.05 -8.64 -14.24
N PHE A 201 11.56 -9.88 -14.33
CA PHE A 201 10.13 -10.16 -14.45
C PHE A 201 9.32 -9.54 -13.32
N CYS A 202 9.72 -9.74 -12.07
CA CYS A 202 9.04 -9.18 -10.91
C CYS A 202 8.98 -7.65 -10.96
N ARG A 203 10.01 -6.97 -11.49
CA ARG A 203 9.99 -5.51 -11.66
C ARG A 203 8.95 -5.06 -12.68
N TYR A 204 8.93 -5.65 -13.87
CA TYR A 204 7.90 -5.34 -14.88
C TYR A 204 6.50 -5.64 -14.38
N TRP A 205 6.30 -6.78 -13.74
CA TRP A 205 5.03 -7.18 -13.16
C TRP A 205 4.53 -6.16 -12.13
N CYS A 206 5.39 -5.81 -11.17
CA CYS A 206 5.04 -4.87 -10.11
C CYS A 206 4.74 -3.47 -10.66
N LEU A 207 5.49 -3.03 -11.67
CA LEU A 207 5.28 -1.75 -12.36
C LEU A 207 3.94 -1.70 -13.11
N LYS A 208 3.59 -2.77 -13.84
CA LYS A 208 2.29 -2.93 -14.52
C LYS A 208 1.13 -2.94 -13.52
N GLU A 209 1.24 -3.70 -12.43
CA GLU A 209 0.24 -3.76 -11.37
C GLU A 209 0.06 -2.40 -10.69
N ALA A 210 1.15 -1.68 -10.39
CA ALA A 210 1.08 -0.34 -9.81
C ALA A 210 0.33 0.63 -10.74
N PHE A 211 0.56 0.56 -12.06
CA PHE A 211 -0.19 1.34 -13.04
C PHE A 211 -1.69 0.97 -13.05
N VAL A 212 -2.03 -0.32 -13.17
CA VAL A 212 -3.44 -0.77 -13.23
C VAL A 212 -4.18 -0.41 -11.95
N LYS A 213 -3.52 -0.53 -10.79
CA LYS A 213 -4.04 -0.08 -9.49
C LYS A 213 -4.24 1.43 -9.43
N ALA A 214 -3.38 2.23 -10.09
CA ALA A 214 -3.55 3.67 -10.16
C ALA A 214 -4.82 4.08 -10.91
N ILE A 215 -5.10 3.45 -12.06
CA ILE A 215 -6.31 3.74 -12.85
C ILE A 215 -7.56 3.03 -12.33
N GLY A 216 -7.41 1.94 -11.58
CA GLY A 216 -8.51 1.17 -11.00
C GLY A 216 -9.23 0.25 -12.00
N ALA A 217 -8.56 -0.20 -13.06
CA ALA A 217 -9.17 -1.00 -14.12
C ALA A 217 -9.24 -2.52 -13.84
N GLY A 218 -8.56 -2.98 -12.79
CA GLY A 218 -8.55 -4.39 -12.41
C GLY A 218 -7.85 -5.31 -13.41
N VAL A 219 -7.96 -6.63 -13.17
CA VAL A 219 -7.24 -7.68 -13.92
C VAL A 219 -7.58 -7.74 -15.41
N GLY A 220 -8.74 -7.20 -15.81
CA GLY A 220 -9.22 -7.22 -17.20
C GLY A 220 -8.65 -6.12 -18.11
N PHE A 221 -7.74 -5.26 -17.62
CA PHE A 221 -7.24 -4.12 -18.39
C PHE A 221 -6.47 -4.49 -19.67
N GLY A 222 -5.88 -5.69 -19.70
CA GLY A 222 -4.99 -6.15 -20.77
C GLY A 222 -3.58 -5.57 -20.60
N LEU A 223 -2.74 -6.26 -19.82
CA LEU A 223 -1.39 -5.80 -19.47
C LEU A 223 -0.44 -5.73 -20.67
N GLN A 224 -0.68 -6.49 -21.72
CA GLN A 224 0.07 -6.48 -22.98
C GLN A 224 -0.03 -5.14 -23.74
N ARG A 225 -0.97 -4.27 -23.36
CA ARG A 225 -1.10 -2.91 -23.92
C ARG A 225 -0.07 -1.94 -23.37
N LEU A 226 0.54 -2.28 -22.23
CA LEU A 226 1.49 -1.45 -21.52
C LEU A 226 2.90 -1.91 -21.87
N GLU A 227 3.69 -1.02 -22.47
CA GLU A 227 5.11 -1.26 -22.71
C GLU A 227 5.96 -0.27 -21.91
N PHE A 228 6.76 -0.79 -20.99
CA PHE A 228 7.65 0.02 -20.18
C PHE A 228 9.08 0.05 -20.71
N HIS A 229 9.66 1.25 -20.73
CA HIS A 229 11.06 1.49 -21.07
C HIS A 229 11.77 2.12 -19.87
N HIS A 230 13.06 1.84 -19.69
CA HIS A 230 13.85 2.41 -18.59
C HIS A 230 15.35 2.44 -18.90
N VAL A 231 16.09 3.22 -18.12
CA VAL A 231 17.56 3.16 -18.06
C VAL A 231 17.94 2.67 -16.67
N ASN A 232 18.35 1.41 -16.54
CA ASN A 232 18.68 0.78 -15.24
C ASN A 232 17.59 0.95 -14.17
N TRP A 233 16.31 0.76 -14.53
CA TRP A 233 15.15 1.00 -13.65
C TRP A 233 15.05 2.43 -13.09
N THR A 234 15.76 3.36 -13.73
CA THR A 234 15.58 4.82 -13.59
C THR A 234 15.02 5.37 -14.89
N ASN A 235 14.52 6.61 -14.89
CA ASN A 235 13.95 7.26 -16.08
C ASN A 235 12.89 6.40 -16.78
N ILE A 236 11.99 5.82 -16.00
CA ILE A 236 10.96 4.91 -16.50
C ILE A 236 9.92 5.69 -17.31
N SER A 237 9.63 5.23 -18.52
CA SER A 237 8.54 5.72 -19.38
C SER A 237 7.59 4.59 -19.75
N LEU A 238 6.38 4.97 -20.18
CA LEU A 238 5.30 4.05 -20.54
C LEU A 238 4.77 4.43 -21.90
N CYS A 239 4.61 3.44 -22.78
CA CYS A 239 3.79 3.50 -23.98
C CYS A 239 2.52 2.67 -23.76
N ILE A 240 1.37 3.22 -24.14
CA ILE A 240 0.08 2.52 -24.11
C ILE A 240 -0.41 2.40 -25.54
N ASP A 241 -0.59 1.18 -26.03
CA ASP A 241 -0.99 0.90 -27.41
C ASP A 241 -0.08 1.63 -28.45
N GLY A 242 1.23 1.69 -28.17
CA GLY A 242 2.23 2.37 -29.01
C GLY A 242 2.40 3.87 -28.78
N GLU A 243 1.52 4.50 -27.99
CA GLU A 243 1.53 5.95 -27.76
C GLU A 243 2.17 6.31 -26.41
N GLU A 244 3.07 7.29 -26.41
CA GLU A 244 3.82 7.67 -25.21
C GLU A 244 2.93 8.35 -24.15
N ALA A 245 2.83 7.75 -22.97
CA ALA A 245 2.00 8.21 -21.87
C ALA A 245 2.75 9.18 -20.93
N ARG A 246 3.23 10.31 -21.48
CA ARG A 246 4.12 11.31 -20.83
C ARG A 246 3.67 11.88 -19.48
N LYS A 247 2.39 11.75 -19.12
CA LYS A 247 1.82 12.22 -17.85
C LYS A 247 2.11 11.29 -16.68
N TRP A 248 2.54 10.07 -16.97
CA TRP A 248 2.87 9.10 -15.95
C TRP A 248 4.31 9.26 -15.47
N ARG A 249 4.50 9.03 -14.17
CA ARG A 249 5.81 8.94 -13.53
C ARG A 249 5.83 7.72 -12.63
N PHE A 250 6.98 7.06 -12.58
CA PHE A 250 7.16 5.81 -11.87
C PHE A 250 8.40 5.85 -11.00
N TRP A 251 8.32 5.21 -9.84
CA TRP A 251 9.45 5.06 -8.92
C TRP A 251 9.52 3.63 -8.41
N LEU A 252 10.74 3.09 -8.39
CA LEU A 252 11.08 1.81 -7.79
C LEU A 252 11.81 2.03 -6.47
N PHE A 253 11.40 1.31 -5.43
CA PHE A 253 12.08 1.26 -4.14
C PHE A 253 12.40 -0.19 -3.81
N LYS A 254 13.65 -0.48 -3.45
CA LYS A 254 14.05 -1.76 -2.86
C LYS A 254 13.90 -1.64 -1.35
N LEU A 255 13.06 -2.48 -0.74
CA LEU A 255 12.90 -2.48 0.72
C LEU A 255 13.96 -3.34 1.39
N ASP A 256 14.22 -4.50 0.80
CA ASP A 256 15.27 -5.43 1.18
C ASP A 256 15.72 -6.22 -0.08
N ALA A 257 16.43 -7.32 0.11
CA ALA A 257 16.91 -8.16 -0.99
C ALA A 257 15.79 -8.84 -1.79
N MET A 258 14.62 -9.06 -1.19
CA MET A 258 13.51 -9.85 -1.74
C MET A 258 12.28 -9.00 -2.07
N HIS A 259 12.18 -7.77 -1.56
CA HIS A 259 10.98 -6.95 -1.69
C HIS A 259 11.21 -5.68 -2.51
N LEU A 260 10.36 -5.50 -3.52
CA LEU A 260 10.32 -4.31 -4.37
C LEU A 260 8.98 -3.60 -4.20
N VAL A 261 9.01 -2.27 -4.33
CA VAL A 261 7.82 -1.43 -4.32
C VAL A 261 7.84 -0.52 -5.54
N PHE A 262 6.76 -0.56 -6.32
CA PHE A 262 6.53 0.37 -7.41
C PHE A 262 5.41 1.33 -7.09
N MET A 263 5.62 2.58 -7.51
CA MET A 263 4.64 3.64 -7.35
C MET A 263 4.44 4.38 -8.67
N SER A 264 3.17 4.54 -9.05
CA SER A 264 2.76 5.14 -10.32
C SER A 264 1.93 6.40 -10.06
N HIS A 265 2.32 7.54 -10.63
CA HIS A 265 1.58 8.80 -10.55
C HIS A 265 1.08 9.24 -11.93
N LEU A 266 -0.19 9.65 -12.01
CA LEU A 266 -0.73 10.35 -13.18
C LEU A 266 -0.96 11.84 -12.89
N TYR A 267 -0.14 12.71 -13.47
CA TYR A 267 -0.29 14.16 -13.33
C TYR A 267 -1.30 14.72 -14.36
N ARG A 268 -2.22 15.59 -13.91
CA ARG A 268 -3.06 16.40 -14.82
C ARG A 268 -2.28 17.66 -15.24
N LEU A 269 -2.23 17.94 -16.55
CA LEU A 269 -1.49 19.05 -17.21
C LEU A 269 -1.99 20.47 -16.88
N ARG A 270 -2.33 20.79 -15.62
CA ARG A 270 -2.42 22.20 -15.22
C ARG A 270 -1.09 22.55 -14.56
N SER A 271 -0.30 23.34 -15.29
CA SER A 271 0.93 24.04 -14.91
C SER A 271 1.20 24.03 -13.40
N ILE A 272 1.79 22.94 -12.92
CA ILE A 272 2.50 22.92 -11.66
C ILE A 272 3.93 22.70 -12.08
N LYS A 273 4.79 23.69 -11.84
CA LYS A 273 6.23 23.48 -11.75
C LYS A 273 6.40 22.43 -10.65
N CYS A 274 6.39 21.17 -11.03
CA CYS A 274 6.62 20.06 -10.13
C CYS A 274 8.12 20.16 -9.81
N GLY A 275 8.44 20.88 -8.74
CA GLY A 275 9.75 20.76 -8.11
C GLY A 275 10.03 19.27 -7.88
N TYR A 276 11.30 18.89 -7.85
CA TYR A 276 11.73 17.53 -7.55
C TYR A 276 11.21 17.13 -6.15
N TYR A 277 9.98 16.64 -6.07
CA TYR A 277 9.42 16.12 -4.83
C TYR A 277 9.94 14.69 -4.69
N HIS A 278 10.75 14.47 -3.65
CA HIS A 278 11.25 13.15 -3.28
C HIS A 278 10.06 12.23 -2.92
N SER A 279 9.97 11.08 -3.58
CA SER A 279 8.91 10.08 -3.35
C SER A 279 9.30 9.07 -2.26
N SER A 280 9.92 9.48 -1.16
CA SER A 280 10.38 8.52 -0.14
C SER A 280 9.22 7.93 0.68
N PHE A 281 9.36 6.65 1.07
CA PHE A 281 8.47 6.02 2.02
C PHE A 281 8.91 6.27 3.46
N VAL A 282 7.94 6.40 4.37
CA VAL A 282 8.18 6.40 5.81
C VAL A 282 7.81 5.01 6.35
N LEU A 283 8.78 4.33 6.96
CA LEU A 283 8.53 3.07 7.67
C LEU A 283 7.82 3.38 8.99
N VAL A 284 6.58 2.93 9.14
CA VAL A 284 5.74 3.18 10.33
C VAL A 284 5.50 1.92 11.16
N THR A 285 6.30 0.87 10.93
CA THR A 285 6.22 -0.44 11.59
C THR A 285 6.11 -0.34 13.11
N CYS A 286 7.14 0.22 13.75
CA CYS A 286 7.20 0.32 15.21
C CYS A 286 6.02 1.13 15.77
N TYR A 287 5.53 2.10 15.01
CA TYR A 287 4.50 3.02 15.45
C TYR A 287 3.09 2.39 15.42
N LEU A 288 2.70 1.84 14.27
CA LEU A 288 1.37 1.22 14.11
C LEU A 288 1.24 -0.06 14.94
N LEU A 289 2.30 -0.87 15.02
CA LEU A 289 2.28 -2.12 15.79
C LEU A 289 2.29 -1.87 17.30
N THR A 290 2.99 -0.83 17.77
CA THR A 290 2.96 -0.44 19.20
C THR A 290 1.58 0.07 19.61
N ILE A 291 0.91 0.86 18.76
CA ILE A 291 -0.51 1.21 18.95
C ILE A 291 -1.37 -0.05 19.07
N ILE A 292 -1.27 -0.95 18.09
CA ILE A 292 -2.07 -2.17 18.06
C ILE A 292 -1.85 -3.01 19.33
N ASN A 293 -0.60 -3.17 19.76
CA ASN A 293 -0.25 -3.95 20.94
C ASN A 293 -0.68 -3.29 22.25
N ASN A 294 -0.65 -1.95 22.34
CA ASN A 294 -1.10 -1.22 23.53
C ASN A 294 -2.63 -1.29 23.73
N ILE A 295 -3.41 -1.31 22.64
CA ILE A 295 -4.89 -1.45 22.70
C ILE A 295 -5.27 -2.80 23.31
N ALA A 296 -4.53 -3.85 22.98
CA ALA A 296 -4.75 -5.17 23.52
C ALA A 296 -4.42 -5.27 25.02
N GLY A 297 -3.34 -4.62 25.46
CA GLY A 297 -2.97 -4.56 26.88
C GLY A 297 -4.03 -3.83 27.73
N PHE A 298 -4.65 -2.78 27.18
CA PHE A 298 -5.75 -2.06 27.82
C PHE A 298 -7.05 -2.88 27.90
N HIS A 299 -7.35 -3.68 26.87
CA HIS A 299 -8.52 -4.57 26.89
C HIS A 299 -8.33 -5.76 27.83
N CYS A 300 -7.12 -6.34 27.89
CA CYS A 300 -6.85 -7.50 28.75
C CYS A 300 -6.91 -7.16 30.25
N LYS A 301 -6.50 -5.94 30.65
CA LYS A 301 -6.59 -5.44 32.04
C LYS A 301 -8.00 -5.05 32.50
N ARG A 302 -8.95 -4.88 31.59
CA ARG A 302 -10.36 -4.56 31.93
C ARG A 302 -11.27 -5.79 31.96
N SER A 303 -10.77 -6.93 31.48
CA SER A 303 -11.46 -8.23 31.48
C SER A 303 -11.01 -9.17 32.60
N SER A 304 -10.12 -8.69 33.47
CA SER A 304 -9.64 -9.33 34.70
C SER A 304 -10.17 -8.56 35.91
#